data_AF-A0A842SKH8-F1
#
_entry.id   AF-A0A842SKH8-F1
#
_cell.length_a   1.000
_cell.length_b   1.000
_cell.length_c   1.000
_cell.angle_alpha   90.00
_cell.angle_beta   90.00
_cell.angle_gamma   90.00
#
_symmetry.space_group_name_H-M   'P 1'
#
loop_
_entity.id
_entity.type
_entity.pdbx_description
1 polymer ?
#
loop_
_entity_poly.entity_id
_entity_poly.type
_entity_poly.pdbx_seq_one_letter_code
_entity_poly.pdbx_strand_id
1 'polypeptide(L)' 'TETVYEMPPGCRCGDVLRAIIYPWDCPLFNTTCNPDSPVGPCMVSHEGSCYIAARYGVDEL' A
#
# COMPACT_ATOMS: atom_id res chain seq x y z
N THR A 1 8.08 4.17 -25.83
CA THR A 1 7.75 5.39 -25.08
C THR A 1 7.75 5.03 -23.63
N GLU A 2 8.81 5.36 -22.90
CA GLU A 2 8.81 5.14 -21.44
C GLU A 2 7.86 6.15 -20.82
N THR A 3 6.71 5.66 -20.37
CA THR A 3 5.80 6.44 -19.55
C THR A 3 6.35 6.34 -18.13
N VAL A 4 6.83 7.47 -17.59
CA VAL A 4 7.27 7.53 -16.20
C VAL A 4 6.03 7.41 -15.33
N TYR A 5 5.88 6.27 -14.66
CA TYR A 5 4.82 6.07 -13.69
C TYR A 5 5.21 6.72 -12.37
N GLU A 6 4.37 7.63 -11.89
CA GLU A 6 4.50 8.24 -10.56
C GLU A 6 3.53 7.58 -9.59
N MET A 7 3.98 7.35 -8.35
CA MET A 7 3.11 6.85 -7.30
C MET A 7 2.04 7.89 -6.96
N PRO A 8 0.79 7.48 -6.67
CA PRO A 8 -0.25 8.39 -6.24
C PRO A 8 0.18 9.22 -5.02
N PRO A 9 -0.21 10.51 -4.92
CA PRO A 9 0.21 11.38 -3.83
C PRO A 9 -0.04 10.77 -2.45
N GLY A 10 1.00 10.77 -1.60
CA GLY A 10 0.95 10.20 -0.25
C GLY A 10 1.08 8.67 -0.18
N CYS A 11 0.95 7.95 -1.30
CA CYS A 11 1.13 6.51 -1.32
C CYS A 11 2.62 6.14 -1.11
N ARG A 12 2.89 5.36 -0.06
CA ARG A 12 4.25 4.87 0.27
C ARG A 12 4.53 3.45 -0.19
N CYS A 13 3.75 2.91 -1.15
CA CYS A 13 3.92 1.54 -1.67
C CYS A 13 5.34 1.24 -2.13
N GLY A 14 6.02 2.20 -2.76
CA GLY A 14 7.40 2.02 -3.18
C GLY A 14 8.36 1.76 -2.01
N ASP A 15 8.10 2.32 -0.83
CA ASP A 15 8.89 2.05 0.39
C ASP A 15 8.51 0.71 1.03
N VAL A 16 7.21 0.35 1.03
CA VAL A 16 6.72 -0.97 1.48
C VAL A 16 7.35 -2.09 0.66
N LEU A 17 7.36 -1.97 -0.68
CA LEU A 17 7.97 -2.95 -1.58
C LEU A 17 9.49 -3.07 -1.39
N ARG A 18 10.15 -2.02 -0.90
CA ARG A 18 11.58 -2.02 -0.55
C ARG A 18 11.84 -2.42 0.92
N ALA A 19 10.79 -2.78 1.66
CA ALA A 19 10.85 -3.10 3.08
C ALA A 19 11.49 -2.00 3.95
N ILE A 20 11.31 -0.73 3.58
CA ILE A 20 11.79 0.43 4.37
C ILE A 20 10.78 0.78 5.47
N ILE A 21 9.50 0.52 5.21
CA ILE A 21 8.40 0.73 6.15
C ILE A 21 7.45 -0.46 6.08
N TYR A 22 6.65 -0.67 7.13
CA TYR A 22 5.52 -1.59 7.09
C TYR A 22 4.27 -0.93 6.49
N PRO A 23 3.25 -1.70 6.09
CA PRO A 23 1.99 -1.12 5.60
C PRO A 23 1.36 -0.11 6.55
N TRP A 24 1.36 -0.40 7.86
CA TRP A 24 0.76 0.47 8.89
C TRP A 24 1.52 1.77 9.15
N ASP A 25 2.76 1.89 8.68
CA ASP A 25 3.52 3.15 8.70
C ASP A 25 3.14 4.08 7.54
N CYS A 26 2.41 3.59 6.53
CA CYS A 26 1.93 4.41 5.43
C CYS A 26 0.76 5.29 5.91
N PRO A 27 0.80 6.62 5.72
CA PRO A 27 -0.24 7.51 6.24
C PRO A 27 -1.63 7.29 5.63
N LEU A 28 -1.71 6.59 4.49
CA LEU A 28 -2.98 6.28 3.82
C LEU A 28 -3.53 4.89 4.22
N PHE A 29 -2.73 4.05 4.85
CA PHE A 29 -3.09 2.65 5.09
C PHE A 29 -4.31 2.53 6.00
N ASN A 30 -5.27 1.71 5.56
CA ASN A 30 -6.53 1.41 6.23
C ASN A 30 -7.33 2.64 6.68
N THR A 31 -7.07 3.79 6.05
CA THR A 31 -7.84 5.03 6.17
C THR A 31 -8.46 5.32 4.81
N THR A 32 -7.82 6.17 4.02
CA THR A 32 -8.25 6.52 2.65
C THR A 32 -7.84 5.46 1.62
N CYS A 33 -6.79 4.68 1.87
CA CYS A 33 -6.40 3.53 1.06
C CYS A 33 -6.79 2.23 1.77
N ASN A 34 -7.85 1.59 1.30
CA ASN A 34 -8.40 0.35 1.86
C ASN A 34 -8.88 -0.60 0.74
N PRO A 35 -9.28 -1.86 1.04
CA PRO A 35 -9.66 -2.81 0.01
C PRO A 35 -10.86 -2.41 -0.87
N ASP A 36 -11.77 -1.58 -0.36
CA ASP A 36 -12.94 -1.10 -1.11
C ASP A 36 -12.63 0.17 -1.92
N SER A 37 -11.61 0.93 -1.50
CA SER A 37 -11.11 2.13 -2.16
C SER A 37 -9.56 2.15 -2.20
N PRO A 38 -8.94 1.41 -3.13
CA PRO A 38 -7.49 1.31 -3.18
C PRO A 38 -6.88 2.56 -3.84
N VAL A 39 -5.90 3.18 -3.16
CA VAL A 39 -5.13 4.30 -3.71
C VAL A 39 -3.91 3.80 -4.49
N GLY A 40 -3.16 2.87 -3.91
CA GLY A 40 -1.90 2.38 -4.47
C GLY A 40 -1.94 0.91 -4.92
N PRO A 41 -0.97 0.48 -5.75
CA PRO A 41 -0.94 -0.86 -6.33
C PRO A 41 -0.89 -1.98 -5.28
N CYS A 42 -0.22 -1.78 -4.14
CA CYS A 42 -0.16 -2.78 -3.08
C CYS A 42 -1.50 -2.96 -2.34
N MET A 43 -2.47 -2.07 -2.52
CA MET A 43 -3.84 -2.24 -2.02
C MET A 43 -4.77 -2.77 -3.12
N VAL A 44 -4.44 -2.58 -4.40
CA VAL A 44 -5.19 -3.17 -5.53
C VAL A 44 -4.90 -4.67 -5.66
N SER A 45 -3.63 -5.06 -5.55
CA SER A 45 -3.23 -6.47 -5.72
C SER A 45 -3.59 -7.29 -4.48
N HIS A 46 -4.19 -8.46 -4.66
CA HIS A 46 -4.45 -9.41 -3.58
C HIS A 46 -3.15 -9.99 -2.97
N GLU A 47 -2.06 -9.97 -3.73
CA GLU A 47 -0.71 -10.32 -3.25
C GLU A 47 0.03 -9.12 -2.64
N GLY A 48 -0.57 -7.92 -2.69
CA GLY A 48 0.03 -6.71 -2.17
C GLY A 48 0.07 -6.71 -0.65
N SER A 49 1.22 -6.33 -0.09
CA SER A 49 1.42 -6.30 1.37
C SER A 49 0.38 -5.44 2.10
N CYS A 50 -0.05 -4.32 1.49
CA CYS A 50 -1.10 -3.48 2.08
C CYS A 50 -2.47 -4.17 2.06
N TYR A 51 -2.84 -4.84 0.97
CA TYR A 51 -4.10 -5.58 0.91
C TYR A 51 -4.13 -6.71 1.95
N ILE A 52 -3.04 -7.48 2.04
CA ILE A 52 -2.90 -8.58 3.02
C ILE A 52 -3.00 -8.04 4.45
N ALA A 53 -2.27 -6.96 4.77
CA ALA A 53 -2.34 -6.33 6.09
C ALA A 53 -3.75 -5.87 6.44
N ALA A 54 -4.42 -5.15 5.55
CA ALA A 54 -5.77 -4.65 5.80
C ALA A 54 -6.83 -5.77 5.90
N ARG A 55 -6.66 -6.87 5.16
CA ARG A 55 -7.62 -7.98 5.16
C ARG A 55 -7.45 -8.95 6.33
N TYR A 56 -6.22 -9.15 6.81
CA TYR A 56 -5.90 -10.19 7.78
C TYR A 56 -5.40 -9.66 9.13
N GLY A 57 -5.28 -8.34 9.31
CA GLY A 57 -4.91 -7.73 10.58
C GLY A 57 -3.45 -7.99 10.97
N VAL A 58 -2.53 -7.95 10.00
CA VAL A 58 -1.08 -7.97 10.28
C VAL A 58 -0.60 -6.53 10.43
N ASP A 59 -0.76 -5.97 11.63
CA ASP A 59 -0.47 -4.56 11.92
C ASP A 59 0.71 -4.42 12.91
N GLU A 60 1.03 -5.46 13.68
CA GLU A 60 1.97 -5.38 14.81
C GLU A 60 2.64 -6.74 15.16
N LEU A 61 2.85 -7.63 14.18
CA LEU A 61 3.65 -8.85 14.40
C LEU A 61 5.15 -8.55 14.54
#